data_AF-A0A1V3RH71-F1
#
_entry.id   AF-A0A1V3RH71-F1
#
_cell.length_a   1.000
_cell.length_b   1.000
_cell.length_c   1.000
_cell.angle_alpha   90.00
_cell.angle_beta   90.00
_cell.angle_gamma   90.00
#
_symmetry.space_group_name_H-M   'P 1'
#
loop_
_entity.id
_entity.type
_entity.pdbx_description
1 polymer ?
#
loop_
_entity_poly.entity_id
_entity_poly.type
_entity_poly.pdbx_seq_one_letter_code
_entity_poly.pdbx_strand_id
1 'polypeptide(L)'
;MKLERNKRVKKLAAWTWSWVATLAIATFGPEFLWDGHPFLTTFAILVNLANGILMILANRDLFNHFDELEKKIHLESMAISLGLAVVVGLTFSILDQQELISFNADIGFLVMFIGITYLVAVLVNSKRFK
;
A
#
# COMPACT_ATOMS: atom_id res chain seq x y z
N MET A 1 -18.12 19.94 -5.07
CA MET A 1 -17.82 18.57 -4.59
C MET A 1 -16.99 17.73 -5.57
N LYS A 2 -17.49 17.35 -6.76
CA LYS A 2 -16.75 16.46 -7.69
C LYS A 2 -15.38 17.00 -8.17
N LEU A 3 -15.27 18.30 -8.42
CA LEU A 3 -14.01 18.94 -8.83
C LEU A 3 -12.92 18.87 -7.74
N GLU A 4 -13.30 19.14 -6.49
CA GLU A 4 -12.39 19.05 -5.33
C GLU A 4 -11.92 17.62 -5.09
N ARG A 5 -12.81 16.63 -5.23
CA ARG A 5 -12.44 15.20 -5.19
C ARG A 5 -11.41 14.86 -6.26
N ASN A 6 -11.64 15.24 -7.51
CA ASN A 6 -10.74 14.91 -8.61
C ASN A 6 -9.35 15.53 -8.42
N LYS A 7 -9.25 16.74 -7.87
CA LYS A 7 -7.96 17.36 -7.51
C LYS A 7 -7.22 16.50 -6.49
N ARG A 8 -7.91 16.00 -5.45
CA ARG A 8 -7.31 15.16 -4.41
C ARG A 8 -6.91 13.78 -4.92
N VAL A 9 -7.69 13.19 -5.83
CA VAL A 9 -7.31 11.95 -6.53
C VAL A 9 -6.01 12.16 -7.32
N LYS A 10 -5.89 13.26 -8.07
CA LYS A 10 -4.65 13.59 -8.80
C LYS A 10 -3.46 13.81 -7.86
N LYS A 11 -3.68 14.51 -6.75
CA LYS A 11 -2.67 14.73 -5.70
C LYS A 11 -2.20 13.40 -5.11
N LEU A 12 -3.13 12.52 -4.75
CA LEU A 12 -2.80 11.18 -4.26
C LEU A 12 -2.02 10.40 -5.32
N ALA A 13 -2.49 10.37 -6.57
CA ALA A 13 -1.80 9.67 -7.65
C ALA A 13 -0.36 10.16 -7.86
N ALA A 14 -0.12 11.47 -7.79
CA ALA A 14 1.22 12.04 -7.88
C ALA A 14 2.13 11.58 -6.72
N TRP A 15 1.62 11.62 -5.48
CA TRP A 15 2.38 11.13 -4.32
C TRP A 15 2.60 9.62 -4.34
N THR A 16 1.63 8.83 -4.81
CA THR A 16 1.78 7.39 -5.00
C THR A 16 2.87 7.09 -6.03
N TRP A 17 2.86 7.75 -7.19
CA TRP A 17 3.90 7.58 -8.20
C TRP A 17 5.29 8.02 -7.72
N SER A 18 5.38 9.15 -7.01
CA SER A 18 6.63 9.61 -6.39
C SER A 18 7.16 8.59 -5.38
N TRP A 19 6.28 8.07 -4.51
CA TRP A 19 6.66 7.05 -3.54
C TRP A 19 7.13 5.75 -4.21
N VAL A 20 6.42 5.27 -5.23
CA VAL A 20 6.83 4.07 -6.00
C VAL A 20 8.17 4.29 -6.71
N ALA A 21 8.40 5.47 -7.29
CA ALA A 21 9.67 5.80 -7.93
C ALA A 21 10.84 5.81 -6.92
N THR A 22 10.65 6.43 -5.75
CA THR A 22 11.66 6.41 -4.69
C THR A 22 11.87 5.01 -4.10
N LEU A 23 10.83 4.17 -4.06
CA LEU A 23 10.95 2.77 -3.64
C LEU A 23 11.81 1.98 -4.63
N ALA A 24 11.56 2.12 -5.94
CA ALA A 24 12.37 1.49 -6.96
C ALA A 24 13.85 1.95 -6.87
N ILE A 25 14.09 3.24 -6.65
CA ILE A 25 15.44 3.78 -6.46
C ILE A 25 16.10 3.21 -5.19
N ALA A 26 15.38 3.11 -4.07
CA ALA A 26 15.92 2.57 -2.83
C ALA A 26 16.23 1.07 -2.92
N THR A 27 15.42 0.30 -3.66
CA THR A 27 15.61 -1.14 -3.85
C THR A 27 16.69 -1.47 -4.87
N PHE A 28 16.69 -0.78 -6.03
CA PHE A 28 17.55 -1.12 -7.17
C PHE A 28 18.79 -0.23 -7.29
N GLY A 29 18.76 0.99 -6.74
CA GLY A 29 19.89 1.92 -6.80
C GLY A 29 21.21 1.39 -6.22
N PRO A 30 21.23 0.65 -5.09
CA PRO A 30 22.45 0.06 -4.57
C PRO A 30 23.12 -0.89 -5.57
N GLU A 31 22.35 -1.65 -6.33
CA GLU A 31 22.87 -2.62 -7.31
C GLU A 31 23.26 -1.96 -8.63
N PHE A 32 22.48 -0.98 -9.11
CA PHE A 32 22.60 -0.48 -10.49
C PHE A 32 23.13 0.96 -10.64
N LEU A 33 23.18 1.77 -9.57
CA LEU A 33 23.51 3.19 -9.67
C LEU A 33 24.72 3.63 -8.84
N TRP A 34 24.95 3.02 -7.68
CA TRP A 34 26.00 3.47 -6.75
C TRP A 34 26.75 2.35 -6.02
N ASP A 35 26.78 1.14 -6.58
CA ASP A 35 27.63 0.01 -6.17
C ASP A 35 27.66 -0.25 -4.65
N GLY A 36 26.48 -0.27 -4.02
CA GLY A 36 26.34 -0.58 -2.60
C GLY A 36 26.78 0.54 -1.64
N HIS A 37 27.03 1.77 -2.12
CA HIS A 37 27.49 2.88 -1.29
C HIS A 37 26.56 3.13 -0.07
N PRO A 38 27.02 2.88 1.18
CA PRO A 38 26.14 2.80 2.34
C PRO A 38 25.34 4.08 2.60
N PHE A 39 26.00 5.24 2.50
CA PHE A 39 25.36 6.53 2.73
C PHE A 39 24.24 6.82 1.72
N LEU A 40 24.44 6.50 0.43
CA LEU A 40 23.44 6.79 -0.61
C LEU A 40 22.24 5.87 -0.46
N THR A 41 22.47 4.59 -0.13
CA THR A 41 21.41 3.63 0.20
C THR A 41 20.59 4.07 1.41
N THR A 42 21.24 4.43 2.52
CA THR A 42 20.53 4.92 3.72
C THR A 42 19.74 6.19 3.40
N PHE A 43 20.33 7.13 2.66
CA PHE A 43 19.65 8.35 2.25
C PHE A 43 18.43 8.07 1.37
N ALA A 44 18.54 7.18 0.38
CA ALA A 44 17.44 6.78 -0.49
C ALA A 44 16.28 6.14 0.30
N ILE A 45 16.58 5.29 1.29
CA ILE A 45 15.58 4.68 2.18
C ILE A 45 14.87 5.76 3.00
N LEU A 46 15.59 6.74 3.57
CA LEU A 46 14.98 7.85 4.32
C LEU A 46 14.08 8.70 3.44
N VAL A 47 14.50 9.00 2.21
CA VAL A 47 13.69 9.73 1.23
C VAL A 47 12.43 8.96 0.85
N ASN A 48 12.54 7.63 0.66
CA ASN A 48 11.39 6.78 0.39
C ASN A 48 10.39 6.79 1.57
N LEU A 49 10.89 6.67 2.81
CA LEU A 49 10.06 6.71 4.00
C LEU A 49 9.33 8.06 4.12
N ALA A 50 10.03 9.18 3.92
CA ALA A 50 9.44 10.51 3.93
C ALA A 50 8.35 10.67 2.85
N ASN A 51 8.60 10.19 1.61
CA ASN A 51 7.60 10.17 0.55
C ASN A 51 6.38 9.31 0.91
N GLY A 52 6.60 8.18 1.60
CA GLY A 52 5.54 7.31 2.08
C GLY A 52 4.61 8.02 3.05
N ILE A 53 5.17 8.78 4.00
CA ILE A 53 4.38 9.60 4.94
C ILE A 53 3.55 10.65 4.19
N LEU A 54 4.14 11.34 3.20
CA LEU A 54 3.43 12.34 2.39
C LEU A 54 2.29 11.72 1.57
N MET A 55 2.50 10.53 1.02
CA MET A 55 1.47 9.75 0.34
C MET A 55 0.32 9.36 1.29
N ILE A 56 0.63 8.92 2.51
CA ILE A 56 -0.38 8.61 3.53
C ILE A 56 -1.20 9.86 3.88
N LEU A 57 -0.56 11.02 4.04
CA LEU A 57 -1.25 12.29 4.30
C LEU A 57 -2.16 12.69 3.13
N ALA A 58 -1.72 12.50 1.89
CA ALA A 58 -2.55 12.73 0.70
C ALA A 58 -3.74 11.77 0.62
N ASN A 59 -3.56 10.51 1.01
CA ASN A 59 -4.65 9.52 1.06
C ASN A 59 -5.68 9.90 2.13
N ARG A 60 -5.23 10.28 3.33
CA ARG A 60 -6.09 10.77 4.41
C ARG A 60 -6.90 12.00 3.98
N ASP A 61 -6.25 12.92 3.27
CA ASP A 61 -6.87 14.14 2.74
C ASP A 61 -7.98 13.82 1.72
N LEU A 62 -7.75 12.86 0.81
CA LEU A 62 -8.79 12.34 -0.10
C LEU A 62 -9.94 11.68 0.69
N PHE A 63 -9.60 10.78 1.61
CA PHE A 63 -10.56 10.01 2.40
C PHE A 63 -11.50 10.91 3.20
N ASN A 64 -10.98 11.98 3.81
CA ASN A 64 -11.80 12.93 4.56
C ASN A 64 -12.81 13.71 3.70
N HIS A 65 -12.58 13.79 2.38
CA HIS A 65 -13.47 14.48 1.44
C HIS A 65 -14.52 13.58 0.79
N PHE A 66 -14.47 12.28 1.04
CA PHE A 66 -15.56 11.37 0.68
C PHE A 66 -16.83 11.71 1.45
N ASP A 67 -17.96 11.42 0.82
CA ASP A 67 -19.26 11.44 1.50
C ASP A 67 -19.37 10.28 2.51
N GLU A 68 -20.44 10.27 3.31
CA GLU A 68 -20.62 9.26 4.36
C GLU A 68 -20.72 7.83 3.81
N LEU A 69 -21.33 7.66 2.63
CA LEU A 69 -21.52 6.36 2.00
C LEU A 69 -20.19 5.83 1.45
N GLU A 70 -19.45 6.66 0.72
CA GLU A 70 -18.10 6.36 0.23
C GLU A 70 -17.16 6.00 1.39
N LYS A 71 -17.17 6.79 2.48
CA LYS A 71 -16.39 6.50 3.70
C LYS A 71 -16.75 5.15 4.30
N LYS A 72 -18.05 4.84 4.41
CA LYS A 72 -18.52 3.55 4.94
C LYS A 72 -18.05 2.37 4.09
N ILE A 73 -18.19 2.46 2.77
CA ILE A 73 -17.71 1.43 1.83
C ILE A 73 -16.21 1.18 2.04
N HIS A 74 -15.41 2.24 2.08
CA HIS A 74 -13.97 2.10 2.26
C HIS A 74 -13.59 1.59 3.66
N LEU A 75 -14.27 2.02 4.73
CA LEU A 75 -14.02 1.53 6.10
C LEU A 75 -14.33 0.04 6.23
N GLU A 76 -15.48 -0.41 5.77
CA GLU A 76 -15.84 -1.84 5.80
C GLU A 76 -14.84 -2.67 5.00
N SER A 77 -14.42 -2.16 3.83
CA SER A 77 -13.43 -2.83 2.98
C SER A 77 -12.04 -2.90 3.62
N MET A 78 -11.59 -1.81 4.27
CA MET A 78 -10.32 -1.80 5.01
C MET A 78 -10.36 -2.72 6.22
N ALA A 79 -11.47 -2.78 6.97
CA ALA A 79 -11.59 -3.64 8.14
C ALA A 79 -11.47 -5.14 7.78
N ILE A 80 -12.15 -5.58 6.72
CA ILE A 80 -12.05 -6.96 6.23
C ILE A 80 -10.64 -7.25 5.71
N SER A 81 -10.05 -6.32 4.95
CA SER A 81 -8.70 -6.49 4.39
C SER A 81 -7.65 -6.59 5.48
N LEU A 82 -7.76 -5.78 6.54
CA LEU A 82 -6.87 -5.84 7.69
C LEU A 82 -6.98 -7.19 8.42
N GLY A 83 -8.21 -7.65 8.68
CA GLY A 83 -8.42 -8.95 9.32
C GLY A 83 -7.82 -10.10 8.51
N LEU A 84 -8.04 -10.11 7.20
CA LEU A 84 -7.47 -11.10 6.29
C LEU A 84 -5.95 -11.02 6.22
N ALA A 85 -5.38 -9.81 6.20
CA ALA A 85 -3.93 -9.61 6.21
C ALA A 85 -3.28 -10.26 7.43
N VAL A 86 -3.87 -10.09 8.61
CA VAL A 86 -3.35 -10.65 9.86
C VAL A 86 -3.48 -12.17 9.86
N VAL A 87 -4.67 -12.71 9.55
CA VAL A 87 -4.91 -14.16 9.60
C VAL A 87 -4.06 -14.90 8.56
N VAL A 88 -4.07 -14.42 7.32
CA VAL A 88 -3.32 -15.06 6.23
C VAL A 88 -1.82 -14.82 6.40
N GLY A 89 -1.40 -13.61 6.76
CA GLY A 89 0.03 -13.28 6.93
C GLY A 89 0.68 -14.10 8.05
N LEU A 90 0.03 -14.25 9.20
CA LEU A 90 0.54 -15.10 10.28
C LEU A 90 0.57 -16.58 9.89
N THR A 91 -0.49 -17.08 9.25
CA THR A 91 -0.53 -18.46 8.77
C THR A 91 0.57 -18.73 7.74
N PHE A 92 0.80 -17.77 6.84
CA PHE A 92 1.82 -17.86 5.80
C PHE A 92 3.23 -17.86 6.40
N SER A 93 3.48 -17.04 7.42
CA SER A 93 4.75 -17.08 8.17
C SER A 93 4.95 -18.40 8.92
N ILE A 94 3.90 -18.98 9.49
CA ILE A 94 3.98 -20.30 10.16
C ILE A 94 4.31 -21.39 9.13
N LEU A 95 3.67 -21.40 7.96
CA LEU A 95 3.95 -22.37 6.90
C LEU A 95 5.43 -22.34 6.47
N ASP A 96 6.00 -21.15 6.35
CA ASP A 96 7.42 -20.95 6.03
C ASP A 96 8.33 -21.48 7.15
N GLN A 97 8.04 -21.12 8.41
CA GLN A 97 8.80 -21.58 9.58
C GLN A 97 8.77 -23.10 9.79
N GLN A 98 7.69 -23.76 9.36
CA GLN A 98 7.54 -25.22 9.46
C GLN A 98 8.03 -25.96 8.19
N GLU A 99 8.67 -25.24 7.25
CA GLU A 99 9.17 -25.80 5.98
C GLU A 99 8.08 -26.53 5.16
N LEU A 100 6.82 -26.10 5.30
CA LEU A 100 5.67 -26.70 4.60
C LEU A 100 5.47 -26.14 3.19
N ILE A 101 6.14 -25.03 2.86
CA ILE A 101 6.18 -24.41 1.54
C ILE A 101 7.61 -24.39 1.02
N SER A 102 7.78 -24.50 -0.30
CA SER A 102 9.09 -24.55 -0.95
C SER A 102 9.68 -23.16 -1.28
N PHE A 103 9.02 -22.09 -0.85
CA PHE A 103 9.39 -20.71 -1.13
C PHE A 103 9.25 -19.85 0.12
N ASN A 104 10.05 -18.79 0.21
CA ASN A 104 10.05 -17.91 1.38
C ASN A 104 8.78 -17.08 1.46
N ALA A 105 8.31 -16.84 2.69
CA ALA A 105 7.17 -15.96 2.93
C ALA A 105 7.56 -14.48 2.86
N ASP A 106 7.88 -14.00 1.65
CA ASP A 106 8.23 -12.60 1.43
C ASP A 106 7.04 -11.66 1.62
N ILE A 107 7.29 -10.50 2.24
CA ILE A 107 6.28 -9.47 2.49
C ILE A 107 5.59 -8.99 1.20
N GLY A 108 6.25 -9.12 0.04
CA GLY A 108 5.67 -8.80 -1.26
C GLY A 108 4.40 -9.58 -1.58
N PHE A 109 4.35 -10.88 -1.25
CA PHE A 109 3.13 -11.70 -1.45
C PHE A 109 1.98 -11.21 -0.59
N LEU A 110 2.27 -10.85 0.67
CA LEU A 110 1.26 -10.34 1.59
C LEU A 110 0.74 -8.97 1.13
N VAL A 111 1.61 -8.06 0.68
CA VAL A 111 1.20 -6.75 0.14
C VAL A 111 0.32 -6.89 -1.10
N MET A 112 0.66 -7.81 -2.01
CA MET A 112 -0.16 -8.11 -3.18
C MET A 112 -1.55 -8.64 -2.78
N PHE A 113 -1.58 -9.59 -1.85
CA PHE A 113 -2.82 -10.15 -1.31
C PHE A 113 -3.73 -9.05 -0.73
N ILE A 114 -3.19 -8.18 0.13
CA ILE A 114 -3.94 -7.05 0.72
C ILE A 114 -4.52 -6.15 -0.37
N GLY A 115 -3.74 -5.83 -1.41
CA GLY A 115 -4.20 -4.99 -2.52
C GLY A 115 -5.39 -5.59 -3.27
N ILE A 116 -5.32 -6.88 -3.61
CA ILE A 116 -6.38 -7.61 -4.31
C ILE A 116 -7.62 -7.71 -3.42
N THR A 117 -7.46 -8.13 -2.17
CA THR A 117 -8.55 -8.27 -1.20
C THR A 117 -9.28 -6.96 -0.98
N TYR A 118 -8.55 -5.86 -0.81
CA TYR A 118 -9.14 -4.54 -0.66
C TYR A 118 -9.94 -4.12 -1.90
N LEU A 119 -9.40 -4.32 -3.10
CA LEU A 119 -10.09 -4.00 -4.35
C LEU A 119 -11.39 -4.81 -4.47
N VAL A 120 -11.34 -6.11 -4.23
CA VAL A 120 -12.53 -6.99 -4.25
C VAL A 120 -13.55 -6.54 -3.21
N ALA A 121 -13.12 -6.25 -1.99
CA ALA A 121 -14.02 -5.80 -0.92
C ALA A 121 -14.71 -4.47 -1.28
N VAL A 122 -13.99 -3.50 -1.84
CA VAL A 122 -14.56 -2.23 -2.31
C VAL A 122 -15.60 -2.48 -3.41
N LEU A 123 -15.33 -3.35 -4.39
CA LEU A 123 -16.28 -3.68 -5.46
C LEU A 123 -17.53 -4.36 -4.93
N VAL A 124 -17.39 -5.31 -4.00
CA VAL A 124 -18.52 -6.02 -3.36
C VAL A 124 -19.37 -5.05 -2.55
N ASN A 125 -18.75 -4.23 -1.69
CA ASN A 125 -19.47 -3.26 -0.87
C ASN A 125 -20.14 -2.18 -1.74
N SER A 126 -19.47 -1.70 -2.79
CA SER A 126 -20.06 -0.73 -3.73
C SER A 126 -21.30 -1.28 -4.44
N LYS A 127 -21.39 -2.60 -4.67
CA LYS A 127 -22.58 -3.25 -5.23
C LYS A 127 -23.70 -3.44 -4.19
N ARG A 128 -23.34 -3.71 -2.93
CA ARG A 128 -24.29 -3.90 -1.83
C ARG A 128 -25.02 -2.61 -1.43
N PHE A 129 -24.34 -1.47 -1.54
CA PHE A 129 -24.87 -0.16 -1.17
C PHE A 129 -25.49 0.63 -2.34
N LYS A 130 -25.53 0.03 -3.54
CA LYS A 130 -26.29 0.53 -4.69
C LYS A 130 -27.72 0.00 -4.65
#